data_AF-A0A1X2GEG4-F1
#
_entry.id   AF-A0A1X2GEG4-F1
#
_cell.length_a   1.000
_cell.length_b   1.000
_cell.length_c   1.000
_cell.angle_alpha   90.00
_cell.angle_beta   90.00
_cell.angle_gamma   90.00
#
_symmetry.space_group_name_H-M   'P 1'
#
loop_
_entity.id
_entity.type
_entity.pdbx_description
1 polymer ?
#
loop_
_entity_poly.entity_id
_entity_poly.type
_entity_poly.pdbx_seq_one_letter_code
_entity_poly.pdbx_strand_id
1 'polypeptide(L)'
;FVLAATGLASLVAAQHCNPTYNVVSAGSCIDNCAQQAGSAALPSFSLNSTSPDFIGSLAVECDRSNINYVSFMTKAGSCWLTCSKAEQDDYTQRAFNQTCSWYQQHKSDTCEAGA
;
A
#
# COMPACT_ATOMS: atom_id res chain seq x y z
N PHE A 1 7.67 -25.40 -46.13
CA PHE A 1 8.31 -24.82 -44.94
C PHE A 1 7.37 -23.79 -44.34
N VAL A 2 6.68 -24.14 -43.24
CA VAL A 2 5.90 -23.18 -42.45
C VAL A 2 6.55 -23.16 -41.07
N LEU A 3 7.30 -22.09 -40.78
CA LEU A 3 7.79 -21.77 -39.45
C LEU A 3 6.67 -20.94 -38.78
N ALA A 4 5.86 -21.59 -37.96
CA ALA A 4 4.90 -20.90 -37.10
C ALA A 4 5.65 -20.33 -35.89
N ALA A 5 5.74 -19.01 -35.81
CA ALA A 5 6.27 -18.30 -34.65
C ALA A 5 5.26 -18.38 -33.50
N THR A 6 5.59 -19.11 -32.44
CA THR A 6 4.85 -19.07 -31.18
C THR A 6 5.21 -17.79 -30.44
N GLY A 7 4.40 -16.75 -30.61
CA GLY A 7 4.42 -15.57 -29.75
C GLY A 7 3.97 -15.96 -28.35
N LEU A 8 4.86 -15.87 -27.37
CA LEU A 8 4.49 -15.87 -25.96
C LEU A 8 3.82 -14.52 -25.67
N ALA A 9 2.51 -14.46 -25.82
CA ALA A 9 1.73 -13.38 -25.22
C ALA A 9 1.79 -13.59 -23.70
N SER A 10 2.62 -12.82 -23.01
CA SER A 10 2.60 -12.73 -21.55
C SER A 10 1.24 -12.22 -21.13
N LEU A 11 0.32 -13.14 -20.78
CA LEU A 11 -0.87 -12.78 -20.04
C LEU A 11 -0.37 -12.30 -18.68
N VAL A 12 -0.26 -10.97 -18.53
CA VAL A 12 -0.23 -10.37 -17.20
C VAL A 12 -1.60 -10.67 -16.62
N ALA A 13 -1.74 -11.84 -15.98
CA ALA A 13 -2.88 -12.09 -15.12
C ALA A 13 -2.92 -10.90 -14.16
N ALA A 14 -4.05 -10.18 -14.13
CA ALA A 14 -4.23 -9.09 -13.18
C ALA A 14 -4.11 -9.70 -11.79
N GLN A 15 -2.94 -9.54 -11.16
CA GLN A 15 -2.69 -10.03 -9.82
C GLN A 15 -3.61 -9.26 -8.88
N HIS A 16 -4.51 -9.99 -8.21
CA HIS A 16 -5.42 -9.41 -7.24
C HIS A 16 -4.93 -9.79 -5.84
N CYS A 17 -3.81 -9.18 -5.44
CA CYS A 17 -3.02 -9.62 -4.29
C CYS A 17 -3.78 -9.58 -2.95
N ASN A 18 -4.58 -8.53 -2.71
CA ASN A 18 -5.22 -8.29 -1.42
C ASN A 18 -6.73 -7.98 -1.60
N PRO A 19 -7.54 -8.95 -2.06
CA PRO A 19 -8.94 -8.76 -2.43
C PRO A 19 -9.83 -8.28 -1.27
N THR A 20 -9.45 -8.64 -0.05
CA THR A 20 -10.23 -8.34 1.16
C THR A 20 -9.93 -6.96 1.73
N TYR A 21 -8.91 -6.27 1.23
CA TYR A 21 -8.61 -4.92 1.69
C TYR A 21 -9.66 -3.93 1.19
N ASN A 22 -10.47 -3.43 2.11
CA ASN A 22 -11.62 -2.57 1.82
C ASN A 22 -11.65 -1.30 2.69
N VAL A 23 -10.51 -0.93 3.30
CA VAL A 23 -10.41 0.29 4.09
C VAL A 23 -10.56 1.48 3.15
N VAL A 24 -11.54 2.32 3.44
CA VAL A 24 -11.81 3.52 2.65
C VAL A 24 -10.77 4.58 2.98
N SER A 25 -10.19 5.19 1.95
CA SER A 25 -9.26 6.30 2.07
C SER A 25 -9.80 7.42 2.97
N ALA A 26 -8.91 8.03 3.75
CA ALA A 26 -9.20 9.22 4.55
C ALA A 26 -9.26 10.49 3.70
N GLY A 27 -8.81 10.42 2.44
CA GLY A 27 -8.82 11.51 1.47
C GLY A 27 -7.51 11.64 0.69
N SER A 28 -7.60 12.28 -0.47
CA SER A 28 -6.48 12.38 -1.41
C SER A 28 -5.26 13.10 -0.85
N CYS A 29 -5.42 14.03 0.10
CA CYS A 29 -4.27 14.69 0.71
C CYS A 29 -3.44 13.71 1.57
N ILE A 30 -4.13 12.93 2.42
CA ILE A 30 -3.49 11.92 3.28
C ILE A 30 -2.79 10.86 2.42
N ASP A 31 -3.45 10.37 1.37
CA ASP A 31 -2.90 9.38 0.43
C ASP A 31 -1.66 9.92 -0.28
N ASN A 32 -1.69 11.17 -0.76
CA ASN A 32 -0.53 11.78 -1.39
C ASN A 32 0.65 11.96 -0.43
N CYS A 33 0.37 12.31 0.83
CA CYS A 33 1.39 12.40 1.87
C CYS A 33 2.01 11.03 2.18
N ALA A 34 1.17 9.99 2.30
CA ALA A 34 1.61 8.62 2.52
C ALA A 34 2.45 8.12 1.33
N GLN A 35 2.01 8.35 0.09
CA GLN A 35 2.75 7.98 -1.11
C GLN A 35 4.12 8.68 -1.17
N GLN A 36 4.20 9.98 -0.89
CA GLN A 36 5.47 10.73 -0.90
C GLN A 36 6.44 10.29 0.21
N ALA A 37 5.93 9.99 1.41
CA ALA A 37 6.74 9.50 2.52
C ALA A 37 7.20 8.06 2.26
N GLY A 38 6.27 7.21 1.84
CA GLY A 38 6.47 5.81 1.51
C GLY A 38 7.47 5.61 0.39
N SER A 39 7.30 6.28 -0.76
CA SER A 39 8.23 6.18 -1.89
C SER A 39 9.66 6.66 -1.56
N ALA A 40 9.82 7.52 -0.57
CA ALA A 40 11.15 7.93 -0.09
C ALA A 40 11.83 6.87 0.80
N ALA A 41 11.05 6.00 1.44
CA ALA A 41 11.55 4.93 2.31
C ALA A 41 11.67 3.58 1.58
N LEU A 42 10.74 3.34 0.64
CA LEU A 42 10.62 2.12 -0.15
C LEU A 42 10.21 2.53 -1.58
N PRO A 43 11.10 2.40 -2.59
CA PRO A 43 10.78 2.82 -3.96
C PRO A 43 9.55 2.12 -4.56
N SER A 44 9.26 0.90 -4.14
CA SER A 44 8.07 0.13 -4.55
C SER A 44 6.82 0.41 -3.72
N PHE A 45 6.85 1.41 -2.82
CA PHE A 45 5.71 1.75 -1.99
C PHE A 45 4.45 2.02 -2.83
N SER A 46 3.37 1.35 -2.47
CA SER A 46 2.10 1.39 -3.18
C SER A 46 0.94 1.38 -2.20
N LEU A 47 0.01 2.31 -2.39
CA LEU A 47 -1.30 2.30 -1.73
C LEU A 47 -2.32 1.40 -2.46
N ASN A 48 -1.95 0.82 -3.61
CA ASN A 48 -2.84 -0.04 -4.36
C ASN A 48 -2.85 -1.46 -3.77
N SER A 49 -3.99 -1.89 -3.24
CA SER A 49 -4.15 -3.23 -2.65
C SER A 49 -3.98 -4.38 -3.65
N THR A 50 -4.07 -4.12 -4.96
CA THR A 50 -3.77 -5.15 -5.97
C THR A 50 -2.28 -5.26 -6.29
N SER A 51 -1.44 -4.38 -5.74
CA SER A 51 0.01 -4.43 -5.95
C SER A 51 0.64 -5.55 -5.13
N PRO A 52 1.63 -6.29 -5.68
CA PRO A 52 2.43 -7.23 -4.89
C PRO A 52 3.22 -6.54 -3.76
N ASP A 53 3.49 -5.24 -3.90
CA ASP A 53 4.23 -4.45 -2.91
C ASP A 53 3.35 -3.89 -1.77
N PHE A 54 2.04 -4.12 -1.81
CA PHE A 54 1.10 -3.48 -0.88
C PHE A 54 1.36 -3.84 0.58
N ILE A 55 1.55 -5.12 0.91
CA ILE A 55 1.84 -5.56 2.29
C ILE A 55 3.17 -4.99 2.77
N GLY A 56 4.19 -4.96 1.89
CA GLY A 56 5.48 -4.33 2.20
C GLY A 56 5.35 -2.83 2.49
N SER A 57 4.44 -2.16 1.79
CA SER A 57 4.10 -0.75 2.02
C SER A 57 3.41 -0.55 3.36
N LEU A 58 2.43 -1.41 3.70
CA LEU A 58 1.78 -1.40 5.01
C LEU A 58 2.74 -1.73 6.14
N ALA A 59 3.79 -2.53 5.92
CA ALA A 59 4.81 -2.77 6.94
C ALA A 59 5.55 -1.47 7.30
N VAL A 60 5.78 -0.56 6.35
CA VAL A 60 6.38 0.75 6.63
C VAL A 60 5.44 1.64 7.44
N GLU A 61 4.13 1.54 7.22
CA GLU A 61 3.12 2.35 7.92
C GLU A 61 2.71 1.80 9.30
N CYS A 62 2.62 0.47 9.45
CA CYS A 62 1.96 -0.19 10.56
C CYS A 62 2.89 -1.01 11.47
N ASP A 63 4.07 -1.44 10.99
CA ASP A 63 4.99 -2.22 11.79
C ASP A 63 6.05 -1.33 12.46
N ARG A 64 5.92 -1.14 13.77
CA ARG A 64 6.85 -0.34 14.58
C ARG A 64 8.28 -0.90 14.63
N SER A 65 8.46 -2.18 14.31
CA SER A 65 9.78 -2.81 14.22
C SER A 65 10.41 -2.64 12.84
N ASN A 66 9.67 -2.15 11.84
CA ASN A 66 10.23 -1.83 10.53
C ASN A 66 11.20 -0.65 10.65
N ILE A 67 12.40 -0.79 10.08
CA ILE A 67 13.46 0.23 10.11
C ILE A 67 13.01 1.58 9.55
N ASN A 68 12.03 1.57 8.63
CA ASN A 68 11.52 2.76 7.97
C ASN A 68 10.32 3.40 8.67
N TYR A 69 9.72 2.75 9.69
CA TYR A 69 8.49 3.20 10.33
C TYR A 69 8.57 4.63 10.87
N VAL A 70 9.63 4.93 11.65
CA VAL A 70 9.78 6.25 12.28
C VAL A 70 9.98 7.35 11.22
N SER A 71 10.73 7.05 10.16
CA SER A 71 10.97 7.97 9.05
C SER A 71 9.69 8.27 8.27
N PHE A 72 8.94 7.22 7.95
CA PHE A 72 7.63 7.34 7.31
C PHE A 72 6.67 8.16 8.17
N MET A 73 6.46 7.78 9.43
CA MET A 73 5.52 8.46 10.32
C MET A 73 5.87 9.92 10.54
N THR A 74 7.16 10.24 10.63
CA THR A 74 7.63 11.64 10.76
C THR A 74 7.32 12.45 9.50
N LYS A 75 7.66 11.90 8.32
CA LYS A 75 7.50 12.60 7.04
C LYS A 75 6.04 12.70 6.61
N ALA A 76 5.31 11.59 6.68
CA ALA A 76 3.88 11.55 6.39
C ALA A 76 3.10 12.40 7.41
N GLY A 77 3.39 12.25 8.71
CA GLY A 77 2.77 13.02 9.79
C GLY A 77 2.94 14.53 9.63
N SER A 78 4.14 14.99 9.28
CA SER A 78 4.38 16.42 9.02
C SER A 78 3.57 16.94 7.81
N CYS A 79 3.40 16.11 6.79
CA CYS A 79 2.60 16.43 5.61
C CYS A 79 1.09 16.43 5.93
N TRP A 80 0.61 15.46 6.72
CA TRP A 80 -0.81 15.35 7.10
C TRP A 80 -1.33 16.58 7.84
N LEU A 81 -0.48 17.30 8.57
CA LEU A 81 -0.85 18.57 9.23
C LEU A 81 -1.30 19.67 8.25
N THR A 82 -0.95 19.54 6.97
CA THR A 82 -1.36 20.48 5.90
C THR A 82 -2.69 20.08 5.25
N CYS A 83 -3.16 18.85 5.49
CA CYS A 83 -4.43 18.36 4.96
C CYS A 83 -5.62 18.98 5.67
N SER A 84 -6.82 18.80 5.11
CA SER A 84 -8.02 19.30 5.78
C SER A 84 -8.23 18.63 7.13
N LYS A 85 -8.84 19.34 8.09
CA LYS A 85 -9.14 18.78 9.41
C LYS A 85 -10.01 17.52 9.33
N ALA A 86 -10.93 17.47 8.36
CA ALA A 86 -11.78 16.31 8.11
C ALA A 86 -10.96 15.07 7.72
N GLU A 87 -10.03 15.20 6.76
CA GLU A 87 -9.17 14.07 6.35
C GLU A 87 -8.23 13.64 7.49
N GLN A 88 -7.70 14.58 8.27
CA GLN A 88 -6.89 14.27 9.46
C GLN A 88 -7.68 13.48 10.51
N ASP A 89 -8.92 13.89 10.78
CA ASP A 89 -9.81 13.19 11.71
C ASP A 89 -10.18 11.81 11.20
N ASP A 90 -10.54 11.68 9.92
CA ASP A 90 -10.85 10.39 9.31
C ASP A 90 -9.67 9.43 9.36
N TYR A 91 -8.45 9.92 9.13
CA TYR A 91 -7.25 9.11 9.24
C TYR A 91 -7.02 8.63 10.68
N THR A 92 -7.00 9.56 11.64
CA THR A 92 -6.66 9.26 13.04
C THR A 92 -7.74 8.44 13.78
N GLN A 93 -9.00 8.63 13.42
CA GLN A 93 -10.12 7.95 14.08
C GLN A 93 -10.48 6.61 13.43
N ARG A 94 -10.18 6.44 12.13
CA ARG A 94 -10.66 5.28 11.36
C ARG A 94 -9.57 4.63 10.52
N ALA A 95 -9.05 5.34 9.51
CA ALA A 95 -8.31 4.69 8.43
C ALA A 95 -7.04 4.00 8.96
N PHE A 96 -6.27 4.67 9.82
CA PHE A 96 -5.05 4.08 10.38
C PHE A 96 -5.31 2.80 11.18
N ASN A 97 -6.30 2.83 12.08
CA ASN A 97 -6.63 1.66 12.90
C ASN A 97 -7.11 0.49 12.03
N GLN A 98 -8.01 0.75 11.08
CA GLN A 98 -8.53 -0.28 10.18
C GLN A 98 -7.45 -0.87 9.28
N THR A 99 -6.61 -0.03 8.67
CA THR A 99 -5.47 -0.47 7.85
C THR A 99 -4.51 -1.33 8.65
N CYS A 100 -4.08 -0.87 9.83
CA CYS A 100 -3.11 -1.63 10.62
C CYS A 100 -3.71 -2.88 11.27
N SER A 101 -5.00 -2.89 11.60
CA SER A 101 -5.71 -4.09 12.06
C SER A 101 -5.78 -5.15 10.95
N TRP A 102 -6.08 -4.73 9.72
CA TRP A 102 -6.04 -5.61 8.56
C TRP A 102 -4.62 -6.14 8.31
N TYR A 103 -3.62 -5.26 8.28
CA TYR A 103 -2.22 -5.65 8.10
C TYR A 103 -1.78 -6.71 9.11
N GLN A 104 -2.10 -6.59 10.39
CA GLN A 104 -1.66 -7.59 11.38
C GLN A 104 -2.20 -9.01 11.13
N GLN A 105 -3.37 -9.12 10.50
CA GLN A 105 -3.97 -10.40 10.11
C GLN A 105 -3.39 -10.96 8.80
N HIS A 106 -2.91 -10.07 7.93
CA HIS A 106 -2.53 -10.38 6.54
C HIS A 106 -1.05 -10.15 6.23
N LYS A 107 -0.22 -9.78 7.22
CA LYS A 107 1.20 -9.44 7.02
C LYS A 107 2.07 -10.57 6.48
N SER A 108 1.56 -11.80 6.48
CA SER A 108 2.22 -12.98 5.93
C SER A 108 1.59 -13.47 4.62
N ASP A 109 0.57 -12.78 4.12
CA ASP A 109 -0.03 -13.09 2.84
C ASP A 109 0.98 -12.80 1.72
N THR A 110 0.96 -13.64 0.70
CA THR A 110 1.80 -13.49 -0.48
C THR A 110 0.94 -13.22 -1.69
N CYS A 111 1.37 -12.31 -2.56
CA CYS A 111 0.74 -12.16 -3.85
C CYS A 111 1.11 -13.33 -4.76
N GLU A 112 0.34 -14.41 -4.69
CA GLU A 112 0.48 -15.51 -5.64
C GLU A 112 -0.05 -15.05 -7.00
N ALA A 113 0.76 -15.17 -8.04
CA ALA A 113 0.26 -15.12 -9.40
C ALA A 113 -0.72 -16.28 -9.55
N GLY A 114 -1.98 -15.98 -9.92
CA GLY A 114 -3.02 -17.00 -10.05
C GLY A 114 -2.54 -18.23 -10.83
N ALA A 115 -2.78 -19.40 -10.25
CA ALA A 115 -2.53 -20.70 -10.85
C ALA A 115 -3.28 -20.91 -12.17
#